data_AF-A0A2S8W6Q4-F1
#
_entry.id   AF-A0A2S8W6Q4-F1
#
_cell.length_a   1.000
_cell.length_b   1.000
_cell.length_c   1.000
_cell.angle_alpha   90.00
_cell.angle_beta   90.00
_cell.angle_gamma   90.00
#
_symmetry.space_group_name_H-M   'P 1'
#
loop_
_entity.id
_entity.type
_entity.pdbx_description
1 polymer ?
#
loop_
_entity_poly.entity_id
_entity_poly.type
_entity_poly.pdbx_seq_one_letter_code
_entity_poly.pdbx_strand_id
1 'polypeptide(L)'
;MRGQVLSFDRETDEGAIVGDDGARYRFAGVDVQSSSSPLEPGQRVDFVAGEDRQAKEIFVMRPVAPDRDTNSTAVRRGQFDLGRVIQRTFTSISQNAVVFFGAAALLVGVPSVLAAFGQGDLLTTASGSSFLFVAFGTVLYLVGLYILQGVVVKAAVNGFNGKSTSFDSALGVGIQMFLPLLGLGIVAGLGMMLGYFLLIVPGVMLTVLWSVAAPAVVVEKRGIMEGLQRSRDLTRGYRWPVFGLLVIYLVLSWIVGGAIGGLNLALGGSFDASPNLGLNLITTPIVNVLSGVVASAGVASLYYELRTAKEGAGPEDLASIFD
;
A
#
# COMPACT_ATOMS: atom_id res chain seq x y z
N MET A 1 -0.58 15.56 -41.10
CA MET A 1 -1.80 16.12 -40.47
C MET A 1 -2.83 15.01 -40.48
N ARG A 2 -3.56 14.84 -39.38
CA ARG A 2 -4.56 13.77 -39.27
C ARG A 2 -5.94 14.29 -39.62
N GLY A 3 -6.75 13.41 -40.17
CA GLY A 3 -8.13 13.72 -40.49
C GLY A 3 -8.96 12.48 -40.78
N GLN A 4 -10.19 12.72 -41.20
CA GLN A 4 -11.15 11.70 -41.54
C GLN A 4 -11.66 11.91 -42.96
N VAL A 5 -11.73 10.83 -43.75
CA VAL A 5 -12.30 10.87 -45.10
C VAL A 5 -13.80 11.14 -45.00
N LEU A 6 -14.26 12.21 -45.65
CA LEU A 6 -15.68 12.56 -45.73
C LEU A 6 -16.38 11.85 -46.88
N SER A 7 -15.74 11.83 -48.04
CA SER A 7 -16.27 11.24 -49.26
C SER A 7 -15.13 10.94 -50.22
N PHE A 8 -15.30 9.90 -51.04
CA PHE A 8 -14.44 9.58 -52.16
C PHE A 8 -15.32 9.08 -53.30
N ASP A 9 -15.24 9.75 -54.44
CA ASP A 9 -15.96 9.41 -55.65
C ASP A 9 -15.02 8.64 -56.59
N ARG A 10 -15.44 7.42 -56.94
CA ARG A 10 -14.65 6.51 -57.77
C ARG A 10 -14.73 6.85 -59.26
N GLU A 11 -15.75 7.59 -59.70
CA GLU A 11 -15.91 7.97 -61.10
C GLU A 11 -15.04 9.18 -61.47
N THR A 12 -14.90 10.11 -60.52
CA THR A 12 -14.10 11.34 -60.69
C THR A 12 -12.68 11.22 -60.10
N ASP A 13 -12.39 10.14 -59.36
CA ASP A 13 -11.14 9.92 -58.62
C ASP A 13 -10.79 11.07 -57.66
N GLU A 14 -11.80 11.74 -57.12
CA GLU A 14 -11.65 12.85 -56.18
C GLU A 14 -12.36 12.58 -54.85
N GLY A 15 -11.80 13.13 -53.78
CA GLY A 15 -12.36 13.02 -52.44
C GLY A 15 -12.11 14.22 -51.56
N ALA A 16 -12.73 14.18 -50.38
CA ALA A 16 -12.58 15.20 -49.36
C ALA A 16 -12.24 14.58 -47.99
N ILE A 17 -11.34 15.24 -47.26
CA ILE A 17 -10.94 14.91 -45.90
C ILE A 17 -11.28 16.11 -45.00
N VAL A 18 -11.82 15.84 -43.82
CA VAL A 18 -11.86 16.82 -42.74
C VAL A 18 -10.62 16.63 -41.87
N GLY A 19 -9.77 17.64 -41.78
CA GLY A 19 -8.64 17.64 -40.86
C GLY A 19 -9.12 17.72 -39.42
N ASP A 20 -8.29 17.26 -38.48
CA ASP A 20 -8.54 17.40 -37.04
C ASP A 20 -8.56 18.89 -36.60
N ASP A 21 -8.10 19.80 -37.45
CA ASP A 21 -8.22 21.26 -37.32
C ASP A 21 -9.61 21.80 -37.74
N GLY A 22 -10.51 20.92 -38.21
CA GLY A 22 -11.86 21.25 -38.67
C GLY A 22 -11.92 21.79 -40.10
N ALA A 23 -10.79 21.97 -40.78
CA ALA A 23 -10.75 22.43 -42.17
C ALA A 23 -10.99 21.27 -43.15
N ARG A 24 -11.55 21.58 -44.33
CA ARG A 24 -11.77 20.61 -45.39
C ARG A 24 -10.67 20.68 -46.43
N TYR A 25 -10.14 19.51 -46.77
CA TYR A 25 -9.09 19.30 -47.75
C TYR A 25 -9.60 18.43 -48.89
N ARG A 26 -9.27 18.77 -50.14
CA ARG A 26 -9.58 17.95 -51.31
C ARG A 26 -8.37 17.10 -51.69
N PHE A 27 -8.60 15.92 -52.23
CA PHE A 27 -7.53 15.06 -52.72
C PHE A 27 -7.95 14.32 -53.99
N ALA A 28 -6.97 13.95 -54.80
CA ALA A 28 -7.15 13.03 -55.92
C ALA A 28 -6.70 11.62 -55.52
N GLY A 29 -7.25 10.58 -56.15
CA GLY A 29 -6.91 9.19 -55.85
C GLY A 29 -5.43 8.88 -56.04
N VAL A 30 -4.76 9.58 -56.96
CA VAL A 30 -3.30 9.51 -57.19
C VAL A 30 -2.45 9.93 -55.98
N ASP A 31 -3.00 10.74 -55.06
CA ASP A 31 -2.30 11.19 -53.86
C ASP A 31 -2.37 10.17 -52.71
N VAL A 32 -3.14 9.09 -52.88
CA VAL A 32 -3.32 8.02 -51.89
C VAL A 32 -2.20 7.00 -52.02
N GLN A 33 -1.33 6.95 -51.01
CA GLN A 33 -0.13 6.11 -50.99
C GLN A 33 -0.38 4.71 -50.37
N SER A 34 -1.62 4.41 -49.93
CA SER A 34 -1.96 3.11 -49.36
C SER A 34 -2.27 2.05 -50.43
N SER A 35 -1.69 0.86 -50.30
CA SER A 35 -1.91 -0.30 -51.19
C SER A 35 -3.32 -0.90 -51.17
N SER A 36 -4.22 -0.39 -50.31
CA SER A 36 -5.63 -0.77 -50.24
C SER A 36 -6.49 0.23 -51.00
N SER A 37 -6.92 -0.14 -52.22
CA SER A 37 -7.98 0.56 -52.95
C SER A 37 -9.30 0.58 -52.16
N PRO A 38 -10.23 1.47 -52.57
CA PRO A 38 -10.22 2.91 -52.37
C PRO A 38 -10.64 3.31 -50.94
N LEU A 39 -10.36 4.57 -50.56
CA LEU A 39 -10.71 5.11 -49.24
C LEU A 39 -12.22 5.08 -48.99
N GLU A 40 -12.63 4.66 -47.80
CA GLU A 40 -14.03 4.65 -47.39
C GLU A 40 -14.36 5.87 -46.53
N PRO A 41 -15.59 6.43 -46.64
CA PRO A 41 -16.06 7.47 -45.72
C PRO A 41 -15.92 7.03 -44.27
N GLY A 42 -15.33 7.89 -43.43
CA GLY A 42 -15.11 7.64 -42.01
C GLY A 42 -13.74 7.04 -41.67
N GLN A 43 -12.93 6.63 -42.65
CA GLN A 43 -11.56 6.17 -42.40
C GLN A 43 -10.65 7.30 -41.92
N ARG A 44 -9.81 7.01 -40.92
CA ARG A 44 -8.77 7.93 -40.43
C ARG A 44 -7.57 7.87 -41.34
N VAL A 45 -7.04 9.04 -41.70
CA VAL A 45 -5.88 9.17 -42.59
C VAL A 45 -4.88 10.17 -42.00
N ASP A 46 -3.61 9.95 -42.30
CA ASP A 46 -2.56 10.98 -42.15
C ASP A 46 -2.20 11.49 -43.55
N PHE A 47 -2.07 12.80 -43.70
CA PHE A 47 -1.86 13.46 -44.98
C PHE A 47 -1.05 14.75 -44.82
N VAL A 48 -0.39 15.20 -45.88
CA VAL A 48 0.30 16.48 -45.93
C VAL A 48 -0.64 17.54 -46.50
N ALA A 49 -0.89 18.61 -45.73
CA ALA A 49 -1.70 19.73 -46.17
C ALA A 49 -0.87 20.66 -47.10
N GLY A 50 -1.28 20.77 -48.36
CA GLY A 50 -0.74 21.70 -49.33
C GLY A 50 -1.37 23.10 -49.24
N GLU A 51 -0.74 24.07 -49.92
CA GLU A 51 -1.05 25.51 -49.81
C GLU A 51 -2.51 25.86 -50.19
N ASP A 52 -3.15 25.09 -51.09
CA ASP A 52 -4.52 25.33 -51.57
C ASP A 52 -5.60 24.44 -50.91
N ARG A 53 -5.38 23.99 -49.67
CA ARG A 53 -6.24 22.97 -49.01
C ARG A 53 -6.35 21.68 -49.82
N GLN A 54 -5.26 21.31 -50.49
CA GLN A 54 -5.11 19.99 -51.09
C GLN A 54 -4.41 19.05 -50.11
N ALA A 55 -4.92 17.84 -49.95
CA ALA A 55 -4.25 16.80 -49.18
C ALA A 55 -3.40 15.95 -50.13
N LYS A 56 -2.10 15.86 -49.84
CA LYS A 56 -1.12 15.05 -50.58
C LYS A 56 -0.53 13.98 -49.67
N GLU A 57 0.08 12.95 -50.26
CA GLU A 57 0.75 11.86 -49.52
C GLU A 57 -0.16 11.25 -48.43
N ILE A 58 -1.31 10.73 -48.86
CA ILE A 58 -2.36 10.26 -47.95
C ILE A 58 -2.12 8.80 -47.57
N PHE A 59 -2.02 8.53 -46.28
CA PHE A 59 -1.83 7.20 -45.71
C PHE A 59 -3.03 6.81 -44.83
N VAL A 60 -3.61 5.64 -45.10
CA VAL A 60 -4.66 5.06 -44.24
C VAL A 60 -4.07 4.68 -42.88
N MET A 61 -4.61 5.26 -41.82
CA MET A 61 -4.29 4.83 -40.48
C MET A 61 -5.06 3.55 -40.19
N ARG A 62 -4.36 2.41 -40.17
CA ARG A 62 -4.96 1.19 -39.61
C ARG A 62 -5.35 1.47 -38.17
N PRO A 63 -6.51 0.98 -37.69
CA PRO A 63 -6.75 0.90 -36.26
C PRO A 63 -5.56 0.14 -35.69
N VAL A 64 -4.84 0.76 -34.76
CA VAL A 64 -3.90 0.01 -33.92
C VAL A 64 -4.75 -1.08 -33.29
N ALA A 65 -4.57 -2.33 -33.75
CA ALA A 65 -5.13 -3.46 -33.04
C ALA A 65 -4.68 -3.29 -31.59
N PRO A 66 -5.58 -3.35 -30.60
CA PRO A 66 -5.15 -3.27 -29.21
C PRO A 66 -4.05 -4.32 -29.05
N ASP A 67 -2.86 -3.85 -28.69
CA ASP A 67 -1.68 -4.70 -28.51
C ASP A 67 -2.12 -5.92 -27.72
N ARG A 68 -2.00 -7.13 -28.28
CA ARG A 68 -2.33 -8.35 -27.52
C ARG A 68 -1.41 -8.52 -26.30
N ASP A 69 -0.38 -7.68 -26.19
CA ASP A 69 0.52 -7.56 -25.05
C ASP A 69 0.10 -6.47 -24.03
N THR A 70 -0.95 -5.68 -24.30
CA THR A 70 -1.52 -4.71 -23.34
C THR A 70 -2.37 -5.34 -22.24
N ASN A 71 -2.57 -6.66 -22.23
CA ASN A 71 -3.07 -7.32 -21.02
C ASN A 71 -2.08 -7.25 -19.84
N SER A 72 -0.83 -6.81 -20.07
CA SER A 72 0.17 -6.58 -19.02
C SER A 72 0.39 -5.11 -18.68
N THR A 73 -0.05 -4.17 -19.51
CA THR A 73 0.26 -2.72 -19.37
C THR A 73 -0.93 -1.78 -19.56
N ALA A 74 -2.13 -2.30 -19.82
CA ALA A 74 -3.34 -1.66 -19.31
C ALA A 74 -3.29 -1.76 -17.78
N VAL A 75 -2.55 -0.84 -17.17
CA VAL A 75 -2.60 -0.55 -15.74
C VAL A 75 -4.09 -0.51 -15.38
N ARG A 76 -4.54 -1.55 -14.68
CA ARG A 76 -5.86 -1.66 -14.08
C ARG A 76 -6.03 -0.47 -13.14
N ARG A 77 -6.41 0.70 -13.66
CA ARG A 77 -6.88 1.82 -12.86
C ARG A 77 -8.14 1.32 -12.17
N GLY A 78 -8.01 1.00 -10.89
CA GLY A 78 -9.13 0.61 -10.03
C GLY A 78 -9.25 -0.86 -9.63
N GLN A 79 -8.31 -1.77 -9.94
CA GLN A 79 -8.31 -3.10 -9.28
C GLN A 79 -7.21 -3.17 -8.24
N PHE A 80 -7.62 -3.51 -7.02
CA PHE A 80 -6.74 -3.83 -5.90
C PHE A 80 -5.76 -4.94 -6.29
N ASP A 81 -4.46 -4.66 -6.17
CA ASP A 81 -3.39 -5.61 -6.44
C ASP A 81 -2.63 -5.96 -5.16
N LEU A 82 -2.75 -7.22 -4.74
CA LEU A 82 -2.09 -7.76 -3.57
C LEU A 82 -0.57 -7.71 -3.68
N GLY A 83 -0.02 -8.01 -4.86
CA GLY A 83 1.42 -7.98 -5.11
C GLY A 83 1.96 -6.56 -4.97
N ARG A 84 1.18 -5.56 -5.40
CA ARG A 84 1.53 -4.15 -5.23
C ARG A 84 1.56 -3.73 -3.76
N VAL A 85 0.65 -4.22 -2.92
CA VAL A 85 0.68 -3.95 -1.47
C VAL A 85 1.97 -4.48 -0.85
N ILE A 86 2.35 -5.72 -1.18
CA ILE A 86 3.57 -6.35 -0.67
C ILE A 86 4.79 -5.58 -1.16
N GLN A 87 4.89 -5.30 -2.47
CA GLN A 87 5.99 -4.54 -3.05
C GLN A 87 6.13 -3.17 -2.39
N ARG A 88 5.04 -2.42 -2.22
CA ARG A 88 5.05 -1.11 -1.53
C ARG A 88 5.49 -1.22 -0.08
N THR A 89 5.13 -2.29 0.61
CA THR A 89 5.59 -2.53 1.98
C THR A 89 7.10 -2.63 2.03
N PHE A 90 7.71 -3.46 1.18
CA PHE A 90 9.17 -3.60 1.10
C PHE A 90 9.86 -2.32 0.62
N THR A 91 9.30 -1.65 -0.39
CA THR A 91 9.82 -0.37 -0.89
C THR A 91 9.81 0.69 0.22
N SER A 92 8.70 0.81 0.96
CA SER A 92 8.57 1.76 2.07
C SER A 92 9.61 1.49 3.16
N ILE A 93 9.79 0.22 3.54
CA ILE A 93 10.80 -0.20 4.51
C ILE A 93 12.21 0.13 3.99
N SER A 94 12.54 -0.16 2.73
CA SER A 94 13.88 0.12 2.18
C SER A 94 14.18 1.61 2.06
N GLN A 95 13.19 2.42 1.74
CA GLN A 95 13.37 3.87 1.55
C GLN A 95 13.55 4.61 2.88
N ASN A 96 12.89 4.16 3.94
CA ASN A 96 12.92 4.79 5.27
C ASN A 96 13.57 3.88 6.33
N ALA A 97 14.45 2.96 5.92
CA ALA A 97 14.99 1.91 6.79
C ALA A 97 15.59 2.47 8.08
N VAL A 98 16.39 3.54 7.99
CA VAL A 98 17.02 4.17 9.16
C VAL A 98 15.98 4.69 10.15
N VAL A 99 14.91 5.33 9.68
CA VAL A 99 13.85 5.85 10.54
C VAL A 99 13.03 4.70 11.14
N PHE A 100 12.67 3.71 10.34
CA PHE A 100 11.86 2.57 10.79
C PHE A 100 12.61 1.72 11.81
N PHE A 101 13.82 1.28 11.48
CA PHE A 101 14.62 0.44 12.37
C PHE A 101 15.17 1.22 13.56
N GLY A 102 15.55 2.49 13.39
CA GLY A 102 15.94 3.35 14.51
C GLY A 102 14.78 3.56 15.50
N ALA A 103 13.58 3.85 15.00
CA ALA A 103 12.41 4.07 15.84
C ALA A 103 11.97 2.76 16.49
N ALA A 104 11.94 1.65 15.74
CA ALA A 104 11.57 0.36 16.26
C ALA A 104 12.58 -0.14 17.31
N ALA A 105 13.88 0.03 17.09
CA ALA A 105 14.89 -0.34 18.08
C ALA A 105 14.71 0.45 19.38
N LEU A 106 14.46 1.76 19.30
CA LEU A 106 14.27 2.60 20.48
C LEU A 106 12.94 2.34 21.19
N LEU A 107 11.84 2.32 20.45
CA LEU A 107 10.48 2.27 20.99
C LEU A 107 10.03 0.86 21.36
N VAL A 108 10.53 -0.16 20.64
CA VAL A 108 10.07 -1.54 20.80
C VAL A 108 11.21 -2.43 21.28
N GLY A 109 12.39 -2.31 20.67
CA GLY A 109 13.57 -3.09 21.01
C GLY A 109 14.01 -2.90 22.45
N VAL A 110 14.34 -1.67 22.86
CA VAL A 110 14.82 -1.36 24.23
C VAL A 110 13.81 -1.79 25.31
N PRO A 111 12.50 -1.44 25.22
CA PRO A 111 11.53 -1.93 26.19
C PRO A 111 11.38 -3.46 26.21
N SER A 112 11.50 -4.12 25.06
CA SER A 112 11.42 -5.58 25.00
C SER A 112 12.61 -6.27 25.65
N VAL A 113 13.82 -5.69 25.60
CA VAL A 113 14.98 -6.18 26.38
C VAL A 113 14.69 -6.08 27.87
N LEU A 114 14.15 -4.95 28.32
CA LEU A 114 13.81 -4.72 29.72
C LEU A 114 12.76 -5.72 30.22
N ALA A 115 11.72 -5.96 29.42
CA ALA A 115 10.69 -6.96 29.71
C ALA A 115 11.25 -8.39 29.69
N ALA A 116 12.13 -8.72 28.76
CA ALA A 116 12.77 -10.04 28.67
C ALA A 116 13.69 -10.30 29.88
N PHE A 117 14.43 -9.28 30.33
CA PHE A 117 15.24 -9.35 31.54
C PHE A 117 14.39 -9.62 32.78
N GLY A 118 13.30 -8.86 32.95
CA GLY A 118 12.37 -9.07 34.06
C GLY A 118 11.73 -10.47 34.05
N GLN A 119 11.37 -10.99 32.88
CA GLN A 119 10.80 -12.34 32.74
C GLN A 119 11.81 -13.42 33.11
N GLY A 120 13.07 -13.22 32.72
CA GLY A 120 14.17 -14.06 33.13
C GLY A 120 14.37 -14.14 34.63
N ASP A 121 14.49 -12.98 35.26
CA ASP A 121 14.68 -12.88 36.71
C ASP A 121 13.46 -13.38 37.49
N LEU A 122 12.24 -13.25 36.94
CA LEU A 122 11.04 -13.87 37.50
C LEU A 122 11.14 -15.39 37.60
N LEU A 123 11.76 -16.04 36.61
CA LEU A 123 11.86 -17.50 36.56
C LEU A 123 12.99 -18.04 37.44
N THR A 124 14.06 -17.26 37.66
CA THR A 124 15.19 -17.68 38.50
C THR A 124 15.03 -17.27 39.96
N THR A 125 14.55 -16.06 40.20
CA THR A 125 14.59 -15.40 41.52
C THR A 125 13.17 -15.14 42.04
N ALA A 126 12.20 -14.89 41.15
CA ALA A 126 10.80 -14.61 41.46
C ALA A 126 10.60 -13.47 42.50
N SER A 127 11.38 -12.41 42.39
CA SER A 127 11.34 -11.28 43.34
C SER A 127 10.25 -10.27 42.99
N GLY A 128 9.81 -9.46 43.97
CA GLY A 128 8.88 -8.34 43.74
C GLY A 128 9.39 -7.34 42.69
N SER A 129 10.71 -7.09 42.65
CA SER A 129 11.35 -6.26 41.62
C SER A 129 11.23 -6.85 40.22
N SER A 130 11.30 -8.17 40.06
CA SER A 130 11.19 -8.85 38.77
C SER A 130 9.82 -8.57 38.13
N PHE A 131 8.74 -8.58 38.93
CA PHE A 131 7.40 -8.21 38.47
C PHE A 131 7.32 -6.75 38.01
N LEU A 132 7.98 -5.82 38.72
CA LEU A 132 8.01 -4.41 38.32
C LEU A 132 8.76 -4.22 37.00
N PHE A 133 9.88 -4.91 36.79
CA PHE A 133 10.62 -4.87 35.51
C PHE A 133 9.79 -5.38 34.34
N VAL A 134 9.06 -6.49 34.53
CA VAL A 134 8.16 -7.01 33.50
C VAL A 134 7.02 -6.04 33.22
N ALA A 135 6.30 -5.61 34.26
CA ALA A 135 5.17 -4.71 34.10
C ALA A 135 5.58 -3.40 33.40
N PHE A 136 6.68 -2.80 33.86
CA PHE A 136 7.18 -1.55 33.30
C PHE A 136 7.71 -1.73 31.86
N GLY A 137 8.48 -2.79 31.60
CA GLY A 137 8.97 -3.13 30.26
C GLY A 137 7.83 -3.39 29.27
N THR A 138 6.80 -4.14 29.68
CA THR A 138 5.61 -4.40 28.86
C THR A 138 4.81 -3.14 28.59
N VAL A 139 4.61 -2.27 29.58
CA VAL A 139 3.91 -0.99 29.37
C VAL A 139 4.68 -0.11 28.39
N LEU A 140 5.99 0.04 28.56
CA LEU A 140 6.83 0.80 27.63
C LEU A 140 6.81 0.20 26.22
N TYR A 141 6.84 -1.12 26.10
CA TYR A 141 6.73 -1.83 24.83
C TYR A 141 5.40 -1.53 24.14
N LEU A 142 4.27 -1.60 24.85
CA LEU A 142 2.95 -1.30 24.30
C LEU A 142 2.86 0.15 23.85
N VAL A 143 3.33 1.09 24.67
CA VAL A 143 3.37 2.52 24.31
C VAL A 143 4.20 2.73 23.06
N GLY A 144 5.40 2.16 23.01
CA GLY A 144 6.31 2.26 21.89
C GLY A 144 5.77 1.64 20.61
N LEU A 145 4.99 0.56 20.70
CA LEU A 145 4.34 -0.08 19.56
C LEU A 145 3.31 0.84 18.89
N TYR A 146 2.48 1.54 19.68
CA TYR A 146 1.52 2.51 19.14
C TYR A 146 2.21 3.75 18.55
N ILE A 147 3.26 4.24 19.21
CA ILE A 147 4.07 5.36 18.67
C ILE A 147 4.72 4.95 17.34
N LEU A 148 5.32 3.75 17.28
CA LEU A 148 5.95 3.20 16.08
C LEU A 148 4.94 3.12 14.92
N GLN A 149 3.70 2.71 15.21
CA GLN A 149 2.65 2.69 14.19
C GLN A 149 2.40 4.07 13.58
N GLY A 150 2.34 5.13 14.40
CA GLY A 150 2.23 6.52 13.91
C GLY A 150 3.45 6.98 13.11
N VAL A 151 4.66 6.68 13.59
CA VAL A 151 5.94 6.95 12.90
C VAL A 151 5.93 6.33 11.50
N VAL A 152 5.63 5.03 11.41
CA VAL A 152 5.68 4.27 10.17
C VAL A 152 4.61 4.74 9.18
N VAL A 153 3.39 5.02 9.64
CA VAL A 153 2.35 5.59 8.77
C VAL A 153 2.81 6.94 8.20
N LYS A 154 3.35 7.84 9.03
CA LYS A 154 3.81 9.16 8.58
C LYS A 154 4.93 9.04 7.54
N ALA A 155 5.94 8.22 7.84
CA ALA A 155 7.08 8.04 6.94
C ALA A 155 6.72 7.26 5.67
N ALA A 156 5.80 6.29 5.73
CA ALA A 156 5.29 5.60 4.55
C ALA A 156 4.55 6.56 3.62
N VAL A 157 3.67 7.40 4.17
CA VAL A 157 2.92 8.42 3.40
C VAL A 157 3.87 9.43 2.75
N ASN A 158 4.84 9.94 3.51
CA ASN A 158 5.85 10.85 2.97
C ASN A 158 6.68 10.18 1.86
N GLY A 159 7.10 8.93 2.06
CA GLY A 159 7.86 8.16 1.07
C GLY A 159 7.08 7.93 -0.23
N PHE A 160 5.78 7.60 -0.14
CA PHE A 160 4.90 7.50 -1.32
C PHE A 160 4.71 8.84 -2.04
N ASN A 161 4.88 9.96 -1.33
CA ASN A 161 4.82 11.30 -1.88
C ASN A 161 6.20 11.84 -2.30
N GLY A 162 7.24 11.00 -2.33
CA GLY A 162 8.61 11.40 -2.70
C GLY A 162 9.29 12.35 -1.69
N LYS A 163 8.72 12.54 -0.50
CA LYS A 163 9.29 13.37 0.57
C LYS A 163 10.14 12.51 1.50
N SER A 164 11.32 12.99 1.85
CA SER A 164 12.12 12.38 2.93
C SER A 164 11.46 12.66 4.28
N THR A 165 11.58 11.72 5.21
CA THR A 165 11.08 11.89 6.57
C THR A 165 12.25 11.93 7.54
N SER A 166 12.33 12.99 8.34
CA SER A 166 13.28 13.08 9.43
C SER A 166 12.77 12.31 10.66
N PHE A 167 13.69 11.73 11.43
CA PHE A 167 13.36 10.89 12.58
C PHE A 167 12.55 11.63 13.64
N ASP A 168 12.95 12.85 13.97
CA ASP A 168 12.30 13.75 14.91
C ASP A 168 10.87 14.11 14.49
N SER A 169 10.66 14.42 13.21
CA SER A 169 9.33 14.73 12.68
C SER A 169 8.40 13.51 12.75
N ALA A 170 8.90 12.32 12.36
CA ALA A 170 8.11 11.10 12.44
C ALA A 170 7.78 10.72 13.89
N LEU A 171 8.77 10.85 14.79
CA LEU A 171 8.60 10.58 16.22
C LEU A 171 7.60 11.55 16.86
N GLY A 172 7.66 12.84 16.51
CA GLY A 172 6.71 13.84 16.97
C GLY A 172 5.27 13.48 16.60
N VAL A 173 5.04 13.07 15.35
CA VAL A 173 3.72 12.58 14.90
C VAL A 173 3.31 11.31 15.64
N GLY A 174 4.23 10.36 15.82
CA GLY A 174 3.97 9.12 16.57
C GLY A 174 3.52 9.39 18.01
N ILE A 175 4.20 10.31 18.70
CA ILE A 175 3.86 10.71 20.08
C ILE A 175 2.51 11.45 20.11
N GLN A 176 2.28 12.38 19.19
CA GLN A 176 1.01 13.13 19.12
C GLN A 176 -0.18 12.21 18.83
N MET A 177 0.02 11.19 17.99
CA MET A 177 -1.01 10.23 17.61
C MET A 177 -1.14 9.06 18.59
N PHE A 178 -0.33 9.00 19.66
CA PHE A 178 -0.39 7.94 20.65
C PHE A 178 -1.78 7.81 21.28
N LEU A 179 -2.36 8.89 21.81
CA LEU A 179 -3.68 8.86 22.45
C LEU A 179 -4.80 8.45 21.48
N PRO A 180 -4.90 9.05 20.28
CA PRO A 180 -5.88 8.63 19.26
C PRO A 180 -5.73 7.16 18.86
N LEU A 181 -4.51 6.67 18.65
CA LEU A 181 -4.23 5.28 18.27
C LEU A 181 -4.51 4.31 19.42
N LEU A 182 -4.22 4.70 20.65
CA LEU A 182 -4.54 3.91 21.84
C LEU A 182 -6.06 3.78 22.00
N GLY A 183 -6.80 4.89 21.89
CA GLY A 183 -8.27 4.88 21.93
C GLY A 183 -8.87 4.03 20.80
N LEU A 184 -8.31 4.14 19.58
CA LEU A 184 -8.67 3.29 18.46
C LEU A 184 -8.39 1.81 18.74
N GLY A 185 -7.22 1.49 19.29
CA GLY A 185 -6.81 0.14 19.65
C GLY A 185 -7.74 -0.48 20.70
N ILE A 186 -8.18 0.30 21.70
CA ILE A 186 -9.14 -0.16 22.71
C ILE A 186 -10.50 -0.44 22.08
N VAL A 187 -11.06 0.49 21.31
CA VAL A 187 -12.39 0.32 20.69
C VAL A 187 -12.39 -0.82 19.68
N ALA A 188 -11.39 -0.87 18.79
CA ALA A 188 -11.26 -1.93 17.81
C ALA A 188 -10.96 -3.28 18.48
N GLY A 189 -10.11 -3.29 19.51
CA GLY A 189 -9.76 -4.47 20.28
C GLY A 189 -10.96 -5.08 20.98
N LEU A 190 -11.76 -4.27 21.69
CA LEU A 190 -12.99 -4.73 22.35
C LEU A 190 -14.02 -5.25 21.33
N GLY A 191 -14.17 -4.55 20.20
CA GLY A 191 -15.07 -4.99 19.13
C GLY A 191 -14.64 -6.32 18.51
N MET A 192 -13.34 -6.49 18.23
CA MET A 192 -12.79 -7.74 17.71
C MET A 192 -12.90 -8.86 18.75
N MET A 193 -12.57 -8.59 20.01
CA MET A 193 -12.69 -9.56 21.10
C MET A 193 -14.13 -10.07 21.22
N LEU A 194 -15.12 -9.17 21.25
CA LEU A 194 -16.53 -9.54 21.31
C LEU A 194 -16.95 -10.31 20.05
N GLY A 195 -16.44 -9.90 18.88
CA GLY A 195 -16.63 -10.60 17.62
C GLY A 195 -16.17 -12.06 17.70
N TYR A 196 -14.91 -12.30 18.09
CA TYR A 196 -14.35 -13.63 18.25
C TYR A 196 -15.02 -14.44 19.37
N PHE A 197 -15.48 -13.77 20.44
CA PHE A 197 -16.21 -14.41 21.54
C PHE A 197 -17.58 -14.93 21.11
N LEU A 198 -18.32 -14.17 20.28
CA LEU A 198 -19.58 -14.65 19.72
C LEU A 198 -19.35 -15.79 18.74
N LEU A 199 -18.49 -15.60 17.72
CA LEU A 199 -18.15 -16.58 16.70
C LEU A 199 -16.83 -16.19 15.97
N ILE A 200 -16.08 -17.16 15.46
CA ILE A 200 -14.81 -16.88 14.74
C ILE A 200 -15.04 -16.00 13.49
N VAL A 201 -16.09 -16.30 12.71
CA VAL A 201 -16.39 -15.59 11.45
C VAL A 201 -16.62 -14.08 11.62
N PRO A 202 -17.50 -13.59 12.53
CA PRO A 202 -17.65 -12.16 12.76
C PRO A 202 -16.38 -11.50 13.31
N GLY A 203 -15.60 -12.19 14.15
CA GLY A 203 -14.30 -11.70 14.61
C GLY A 203 -13.34 -11.41 13.45
N VAL A 204 -13.18 -12.38 12.54
CA VAL A 204 -12.36 -12.22 11.32
C VAL A 204 -12.90 -11.10 10.44
N MET A 205 -14.22 -11.02 10.27
CA MET A 205 -14.85 -9.96 9.49
C MET A 205 -14.51 -8.57 10.04
N LEU A 206 -14.60 -8.38 11.36
CA LEU A 206 -14.21 -7.13 12.03
C LEU A 206 -12.73 -6.80 11.83
N THR A 207 -11.83 -7.79 11.94
CA THR A 207 -10.40 -7.61 11.66
C THR A 207 -10.15 -7.13 10.23
N VAL A 208 -10.83 -7.72 9.23
CA VAL A 208 -10.74 -7.29 7.83
C VAL A 208 -11.25 -5.86 7.67
N LEU A 209 -12.40 -5.54 8.28
CA LEU A 209 -13.05 -4.23 8.19
C LEU A 209 -12.23 -3.10 8.82
N TRP A 210 -11.47 -3.39 9.87
CA TRP A 210 -10.70 -2.40 10.63
C TRP A 210 -9.19 -2.45 10.39
N SER A 211 -8.72 -3.31 9.48
CA SER A 211 -7.30 -3.51 9.16
C SER A 211 -6.54 -2.22 8.82
N VAL A 212 -7.23 -1.22 8.24
CA VAL A 212 -6.66 0.09 7.85
C VAL A 212 -7.18 1.26 8.67
N ALA A 213 -7.72 1.01 9.87
CA ALA A 213 -8.29 2.07 10.70
C ALA A 213 -7.22 3.01 11.28
N ALA A 214 -6.07 2.47 11.69
CA ALA A 214 -4.97 3.27 12.21
C ALA A 214 -4.44 4.31 11.19
N PRO A 215 -4.09 3.92 9.94
CA PRO A 215 -3.70 4.91 8.94
C PRO A 215 -4.84 5.85 8.55
N ALA A 216 -6.12 5.41 8.58
CA ALA A 216 -7.23 6.32 8.34
C ALA A 216 -7.30 7.44 9.41
N VAL A 217 -7.12 7.11 10.70
CA VAL A 217 -7.11 8.10 11.79
C VAL A 217 -5.90 9.04 11.66
N VAL A 218 -4.71 8.49 11.43
CA VAL A 218 -3.46 9.28 11.38
C VAL A 218 -3.41 10.18 10.14
N VAL A 219 -3.81 9.66 8.98
CA VAL A 219 -3.71 10.39 7.70
C VAL A 219 -4.85 11.38 7.52
N GLU A 220 -6.08 10.99 7.87
CA GLU A 220 -7.25 11.85 7.66
C GLU A 220 -7.57 12.71 8.90
N LYS A 221 -6.76 12.60 9.98
CA LYS A 221 -6.92 13.33 11.26
C LYS A 221 -8.35 13.24 11.83
N ARG A 222 -9.03 12.11 11.59
CA ARG A 222 -10.42 11.87 11.99
C ARG A 222 -10.53 11.33 13.41
N GLY A 223 -11.71 11.48 14.01
CA GLY A 223 -12.01 10.86 15.30
C GLY A 223 -11.95 9.33 15.23
N ILE A 224 -11.82 8.66 16.38
CA ILE A 224 -11.68 7.20 16.47
C ILE A 224 -12.83 6.47 15.73
N MET A 225 -14.07 6.87 15.99
CA MET A 225 -15.26 6.23 15.40
C MET A 225 -15.36 6.48 13.89
N GLU A 226 -15.05 7.70 13.46
CA GLU A 226 -15.01 8.06 12.04
C GLU A 226 -13.90 7.30 11.29
N GLY A 227 -12.75 7.08 11.93
CA GLY A 227 -11.66 6.27 11.39
C GLY A 227 -12.06 4.81 11.18
N LEU A 228 -12.82 4.22 12.10
CA LEU A 228 -13.35 2.86 11.95
C LEU A 228 -14.38 2.76 10.81
N GLN A 229 -15.29 3.74 10.71
CA GLN A 229 -16.26 3.82 9.62
C GLN A 229 -15.54 3.96 8.27
N ARG A 230 -14.55 4.85 8.21
CA ARG A 230 -13.72 5.06 7.03
C ARG A 230 -12.97 3.79 6.61
N SER A 231 -12.39 3.06 7.55
CA SER A 231 -11.72 1.79 7.28
C SER A 231 -12.68 0.75 6.69
N ARG A 232 -13.89 0.65 7.23
CA ARG A 232 -14.96 -0.21 6.70
C ARG A 232 -15.35 0.21 5.28
N ASP A 233 -15.45 1.51 5.04
CA ASP A 233 -15.82 2.04 3.74
C ASP A 233 -14.73 1.81 2.70
N LEU A 234 -13.43 1.92 3.07
CA LEU A 234 -12.30 1.60 2.20
C LEU A 234 -12.22 0.11 1.87
N THR A 235 -12.49 -0.77 2.84
CA THR A 235 -12.42 -2.24 2.64
C THR A 235 -13.64 -2.83 1.91
N ARG A 236 -14.75 -2.09 1.80
CA ARG A 236 -15.98 -2.55 1.11
C ARG A 236 -15.71 -2.97 -0.35
N GLY A 237 -16.08 -4.17 -0.76
CA GLY A 237 -15.83 -4.66 -2.12
C GLY A 237 -14.47 -5.31 -2.35
N TYR A 238 -13.50 -5.14 -1.42
CA TYR A 238 -12.18 -5.79 -1.48
C TYR A 238 -11.91 -6.70 -0.27
N ARG A 239 -12.95 -7.13 0.45
CA ARG A 239 -12.83 -7.92 1.69
C ARG A 239 -12.10 -9.25 1.48
N TRP A 240 -12.32 -9.92 0.36
CA TRP A 240 -11.65 -11.19 0.04
C TRP A 240 -10.15 -11.02 -0.25
N PRO A 241 -9.71 -10.07 -1.10
CA PRO A 241 -8.30 -9.75 -1.24
C PRO A 241 -7.63 -9.30 0.07
N VAL A 242 -8.29 -8.45 0.86
CA VAL A 242 -7.77 -8.01 2.16
C VAL A 242 -7.64 -9.20 3.12
N PHE A 243 -8.64 -10.07 3.17
CA PHE A 243 -8.59 -11.30 3.95
C PHE A 243 -7.44 -12.21 3.51
N GLY A 244 -7.28 -12.43 2.21
CA GLY A 244 -6.16 -13.18 1.65
C GLY A 244 -4.80 -12.61 2.03
N LEU A 245 -4.65 -11.27 2.01
CA LEU A 245 -3.43 -10.60 2.48
C LEU A 245 -3.17 -10.86 3.96
N LEU A 246 -4.20 -10.74 4.80
CA LEU A 246 -4.07 -10.99 6.24
C LEU A 246 -3.71 -12.44 6.54
N VAL A 247 -4.26 -13.40 5.78
CA VAL A 247 -3.89 -14.82 5.87
C VAL A 247 -2.43 -15.02 5.47
N ILE A 248 -1.96 -14.40 4.39
CA ILE A 248 -0.54 -14.46 4.00
C ILE A 248 0.34 -13.87 5.10
N TYR A 249 -0.04 -12.73 5.67
CA TYR A 249 0.68 -12.10 6.77
C TYR A 249 0.73 -13.00 8.01
N LEU A 250 -0.39 -13.66 8.35
CA LEU A 250 -0.49 -14.62 9.44
C LEU A 250 0.44 -15.82 9.21
N VAL A 251 0.42 -16.41 8.02
CA VAL A 251 1.27 -17.56 7.66
C VAL A 251 2.75 -17.16 7.69
N LEU A 252 3.11 -16.00 7.14
CA LEU A 252 4.48 -15.47 7.21
C LEU A 252 4.93 -15.25 8.65
N SER A 253 4.06 -14.69 9.50
CA SER A 253 4.34 -14.50 10.92
C SER A 253 4.59 -15.84 11.63
N TRP A 254 3.82 -16.88 11.30
CA TRP A 254 4.03 -18.23 11.85
C TRP A 254 5.33 -18.86 11.34
N ILE A 255 5.67 -18.69 10.06
CA ILE A 255 6.94 -19.18 9.50
C ILE A 255 8.12 -18.50 10.19
N VAL A 256 8.08 -17.18 10.33
CA VAL A 256 9.12 -16.40 11.02
C VAL A 256 9.21 -16.86 12.48
N GLY A 257 8.09 -16.92 13.20
CA GLY A 257 8.02 -17.40 14.58
C GLY A 257 8.57 -18.82 14.75
N GLY A 258 8.21 -19.74 13.87
CA GLY A 258 8.71 -21.11 13.85
C GLY A 258 10.21 -21.19 13.54
N ALA A 259 10.71 -20.39 12.59
CA ALA A 259 12.14 -20.33 12.29
C ALA A 259 12.96 -19.81 13.48
N ILE A 260 12.43 -18.81 14.21
CA ILE A 260 13.03 -18.29 15.44
C ILE A 260 13.01 -19.36 16.53
N GLY A 261 11.88 -20.05 16.72
CA GLY A 261 11.78 -21.16 17.66
C GLY A 261 12.79 -22.26 17.34
N GLY A 262 12.92 -22.63 16.06
CA GLY A 262 13.93 -23.58 15.58
C GLY A 262 15.36 -23.13 15.83
N LEU A 263 15.68 -21.84 15.58
CA LEU A 263 16.98 -21.26 15.89
C LEU A 263 17.27 -21.30 17.40
N ASN A 264 16.27 -20.98 18.23
CA ASN A 264 16.40 -21.03 19.68
C ASN A 264 16.78 -22.44 20.15
N LEU A 265 16.09 -23.46 19.63
CA LEU A 265 16.41 -24.88 19.91
C LEU A 265 17.80 -25.28 19.43
N ALA A 266 18.19 -24.87 18.22
CA ALA A 266 19.51 -25.19 17.65
C ALA A 266 20.67 -24.58 18.45
N LEU A 267 20.44 -23.45 19.11
CA LEU A 267 21.42 -22.76 19.95
C LEU A 267 21.41 -23.25 21.41
N GLY A 268 20.73 -24.37 21.70
CA GLY A 268 20.68 -24.98 23.03
C GLY A 268 19.52 -24.51 23.90
N GLY A 269 18.49 -23.91 23.31
CA GLY A 269 17.19 -23.72 23.95
C GLY A 269 16.42 -25.03 24.07
N SER A 270 15.48 -25.08 25.00
CA SER A 270 14.65 -26.25 25.30
C SER A 270 13.16 -25.94 25.09
N PHE A 271 12.36 -26.98 24.86
CA PHE A 271 10.90 -26.88 24.80
C PHE A 271 10.25 -26.72 26.19
N ASP A 272 11.01 -26.88 27.28
CA ASP A 272 10.51 -26.90 28.66
C ASP A 272 10.22 -25.50 29.23
N ALA A 273 10.11 -24.49 28.38
CA ALA A 273 9.94 -23.08 28.76
C ALA A 273 11.06 -22.52 29.68
N SER A 274 12.19 -23.23 29.83
CA SER A 274 13.40 -22.66 30.44
C SER A 274 14.03 -21.67 29.45
N PRO A 275 13.95 -20.35 29.71
CA PRO A 275 14.53 -19.38 28.80
C PRO A 275 16.04 -19.45 28.96
N ASN A 276 16.74 -19.78 27.87
CA ASN A 276 18.14 -19.38 27.76
C ASN A 276 18.17 -17.84 27.75
N LEU A 277 18.44 -17.27 28.92
CA LEU A 277 18.38 -15.83 29.18
C LEU A 277 19.20 -15.02 28.17
N GLY A 278 20.44 -15.45 27.90
CA GLY A 278 21.31 -14.79 26.95
C GLY A 278 20.74 -14.78 25.53
N LEU A 279 20.21 -15.91 25.07
CA LEU A 279 19.60 -16.00 23.74
C LEU A 279 18.27 -15.23 23.65
N ASN A 280 17.44 -15.28 24.69
CA ASN A 280 16.13 -14.60 24.69
C ASN A 280 16.29 -13.07 24.66
N LEU A 281 17.27 -12.54 25.41
CA LEU A 281 17.59 -11.11 25.43
C LEU A 281 18.04 -10.56 24.07
N ILE A 282 18.60 -11.41 23.20
CA ILE A 282 19.05 -11.02 21.86
C ILE A 282 17.95 -11.26 20.82
N THR A 283 17.34 -12.44 20.85
CA THR A 283 16.39 -12.88 19.81
C THR A 283 15.06 -12.13 19.90
N THR A 284 14.47 -12.01 21.09
CA THR A 284 13.15 -11.40 21.28
C THR A 284 13.06 -9.96 20.76
N PRO A 285 14.01 -9.05 21.08
CA PRO A 285 13.96 -7.67 20.59
C PRO A 285 14.08 -7.57 19.08
N ILE A 286 14.99 -8.33 18.47
CA ILE A 286 15.19 -8.33 17.02
C ILE A 286 13.88 -8.73 16.31
N VAL A 287 13.22 -9.76 16.83
CA VAL A 287 11.96 -10.27 16.29
C VAL A 287 10.83 -9.25 16.43
N ASN A 288 10.72 -8.61 17.58
CA ASN A 288 9.71 -7.58 17.82
C ASN A 288 9.92 -6.35 16.94
N VAL A 289 11.17 -5.93 16.76
CA VAL A 289 11.54 -4.83 15.85
C VAL A 289 11.16 -5.17 14.41
N LEU A 290 11.57 -6.33 13.91
CA LEU A 290 11.26 -6.76 12.55
C LEU A 290 9.75 -6.88 12.34
N SER A 291 9.06 -7.58 13.25
CA SER A 291 7.62 -7.81 13.15
C SER A 291 6.83 -6.51 13.24
N GLY A 292 7.23 -5.58 14.12
CA GLY A 292 6.59 -4.28 14.27
C GLY A 292 6.72 -3.40 13.02
N VAL A 293 7.91 -3.38 12.41
CA VAL A 293 8.16 -2.63 11.16
C VAL A 293 7.35 -3.22 10.01
N VAL A 294 7.37 -4.54 9.82
CA VAL A 294 6.65 -5.19 8.71
C VAL A 294 5.13 -5.05 8.91
N ALA A 295 4.61 -5.22 10.13
CA ALA A 295 3.18 -5.05 10.43
C ALA A 295 2.69 -3.64 10.10
N SER A 296 3.39 -2.62 10.60
CA SER A 296 3.00 -1.23 10.45
C SER A 296 3.13 -0.74 9.00
N ALA A 297 4.21 -1.11 8.31
CA ALA A 297 4.40 -0.78 6.90
C ALA A 297 3.39 -1.50 6.00
N GLY A 298 3.03 -2.74 6.34
CA GLY A 298 2.01 -3.52 5.65
C GLY A 298 0.62 -2.88 5.75
N VAL A 299 0.23 -2.45 6.95
CA VAL A 299 -1.02 -1.72 7.19
C VAL A 299 -1.07 -0.39 6.44
N ALA A 300 0.03 0.37 6.44
CA ALA A 300 0.12 1.64 5.69
C ALA A 300 0.02 1.42 4.17
N SER A 301 0.68 0.40 3.64
CA SER A 301 0.66 0.06 2.21
C SER A 301 -0.71 -0.44 1.76
N LEU A 302 -1.38 -1.23 2.61
CA LEU A 302 -2.75 -1.69 2.36
C LEU A 302 -3.74 -0.52 2.30
N TYR A 303 -3.63 0.41 3.24
CA TYR A 303 -4.45 1.63 3.25
C TYR A 303 -4.26 2.43 1.96
N TYR A 304 -3.01 2.65 1.56
CA TYR A 304 -2.70 3.39 0.34
C TYR A 304 -3.27 2.70 -0.91
N GLU A 305 -3.11 1.38 -1.07
CA GLU A 305 -3.66 0.66 -2.22
C GLU A 305 -5.20 0.68 -2.25
N LEU A 306 -5.87 0.49 -1.11
CA LEU A 306 -7.33 0.56 -1.06
C LEU A 306 -7.83 1.96 -1.43
N ARG A 307 -7.12 3.01 -0.99
CA ARG A 307 -7.47 4.39 -1.30
C ARG A 307 -7.25 4.70 -2.78
N THR A 308 -6.10 4.33 -3.34
CA THR A 308 -5.83 4.50 -4.78
C THR A 308 -6.81 3.71 -5.64
N ALA A 309 -7.15 2.48 -5.25
CA ALA A 309 -8.09 1.63 -6.01
C ALA A 309 -9.53 2.17 -5.97
N LYS A 310 -9.94 2.88 -4.92
CA LYS A 310 -11.32 3.38 -4.76
C LYS A 310 -11.53 4.82 -5.14
N GLU A 311 -10.58 5.67 -4.78
CA GLU A 311 -10.75 7.11 -4.87
C GLU A 311 -9.98 7.69 -6.06
N GLY A 312 -9.17 6.87 -6.75
CA GLY A 312 -8.30 7.33 -7.84
C GLY A 312 -7.22 8.31 -7.38
N ALA A 313 -7.18 8.66 -6.10
CA ALA A 313 -6.21 9.54 -5.49
C ALA A 313 -4.81 8.92 -5.61
N GLY A 314 -4.05 9.47 -6.56
CA GLY A 314 -2.60 9.35 -6.59
C GLY A 314 -1.95 10.23 -5.50
N PRO A 315 -0.61 10.18 -5.41
CA PRO A 315 0.19 10.88 -4.39
C PRO A 315 -0.12 12.39 -4.21
N GLU A 316 -0.66 13.04 -5.25
CA GLU A 316 -0.83 14.48 -5.35
C GLU A 316 -1.99 15.04 -4.50
N ASP A 317 -3.09 14.30 -4.32
CA ASP A 317 -4.23 14.72 -3.48
C ASP A 317 -3.98 14.58 -1.97
N LEU A 318 -2.91 13.88 -1.57
CA LEU A 318 -2.53 13.74 -0.17
C LEU A 318 -1.74 14.96 0.33
N ALA A 319 -1.09 15.71 -0.55
CA ALA A 319 -0.25 16.85 -0.18
C ALA A 319 -1.05 18.05 0.35
N SER A 320 -2.27 18.26 -0.15
CA SER A 320 -3.14 19.39 0.21
C SER A 320 -3.79 19.28 1.59
N ILE A 321 -3.74 18.10 2.22
CA ILE A 321 -4.33 17.86 3.56
C ILE A 321 -3.31 18.15 4.68
N PHE A 322 -2.04 18.34 4.33
CA PHE A 322 -0.94 18.55 5.28
C PHE A 322 -0.35 19.97 5.29
N ASP A 323 -0.82 20.85 4.40
CA ASP A 323 -0.55 22.29 4.45
C ASP A 323 -1.58 23.01 5.34
#